data_AF-A0A4U8UX73-F1
#
_entry.id   AF-A0A4U8UX73-F1
#
_cell.length_a   1.000
_cell.length_b   1.000
_cell.length_c   1.000
_cell.angle_alpha   90.00
_cell.angle_beta   90.00
_cell.angle_gamma   90.00
#
_symmetry.space_group_name_H-M   'P 1'
#
loop_
_entity.id
_entity.type
_entity.pdbx_description
1 polymer ?
#
loop_
_entity_poly.entity_id
_entity_poly.type
_entity_poly.pdbx_seq_one_letter_code
_entity_poly.pdbx_strand_id
1 'polypeptide(L)'
;MDPNRGAIDAAEKKAKDILRRLGIQEYIELTDHEIRIATLFAPPEDCLDHSEIGGHDQLWTEVDERVILPLALMANSRLFGTRMSSLIAPPPGVLLYGPPGCGKTLMARAIAKSANARFLNLDLSLLTDKYYGESQKMVAALFSVAVKFQPTIIFIDEIDSFLRSRQVTDHEVTAIVKAQFMTLWDGFASGNNEIMILGATNRREDVDEAILRRMPAQFEVSMPNSTSRAQILQKILCTENASADIDYMAIANEADRFAGSDLREACRLAALIRVRKDMEQDKKKIVLSLIQTEDLREAVRKLKRDVVSRNRQQIASDFTRFVEENFAGLTAAHVQSSTSPSLSEEGDGARREELQEHREKGISDPALD
;
A
#
# COMPACT_ATOMS: atom_id res chain seq x y z
N MET A 1 -20.13 37.42 0.21
CA MET A 1 -19.66 36.54 1.31
C MET A 1 -18.70 35.57 0.69
N ASP A 2 -17.41 35.61 1.07
CA ASP A 2 -16.42 34.68 0.52
C ASP A 2 -16.77 33.24 0.92
N PRO A 3 -17.02 32.33 -0.04
CA PRO A 3 -17.33 30.93 0.26
C PRO A 3 -16.18 30.20 0.94
N ASN A 4 -14.96 30.76 0.92
CA ASN A 4 -13.78 30.21 1.56
C ASN A 4 -13.71 30.49 3.08
N ARG A 5 -14.43 31.50 3.59
CA ARG A 5 -14.30 31.92 4.99
C ARG A 5 -14.87 30.87 5.95
N GLY A 6 -16.00 30.27 5.60
CA GLY A 6 -16.58 29.16 6.39
C GLY A 6 -15.73 27.88 6.37
N ALA A 7 -14.98 27.63 5.28
CA ALA A 7 -14.06 26.50 5.21
C ALA A 7 -12.80 26.74 6.07
N ILE A 8 -12.31 27.98 6.12
CA ILE A 8 -11.18 28.39 6.97
C ILE A 8 -11.57 28.29 8.45
N ASP A 9 -12.73 28.82 8.85
CA ASP A 9 -13.21 28.76 10.24
C ASP A 9 -13.41 27.31 10.72
N ALA A 10 -13.90 26.43 9.83
CA ALA A 10 -14.06 25.00 10.12
C ALA A 10 -12.71 24.28 10.23
N ALA A 11 -11.74 24.61 9.38
CA ALA A 11 -10.38 24.07 9.45
C ALA A 11 -9.66 24.54 10.71
N GLU A 12 -9.82 25.80 11.10
CA GLU A 12 -9.24 26.36 12.33
C GLU A 12 -9.81 25.67 13.57
N LYS A 13 -11.12 25.42 13.62
CA LYS A 13 -11.75 24.69 14.72
C LYS A 13 -11.23 23.25 14.82
N LYS A 14 -11.13 22.54 13.69
CA LYS A 14 -10.56 21.18 13.65
C LYS A 14 -9.08 21.16 14.06
N ALA A 15 -8.29 22.09 13.57
CA ALA A 15 -6.88 22.21 13.94
C ALA A 15 -6.74 22.47 15.45
N LYS A 16 -7.54 23.38 16.03
CA LYS A 16 -7.57 23.64 17.48
C LYS A 16 -7.95 22.39 18.27
N ASP A 17 -8.97 21.64 17.82
CA ASP A 17 -9.38 20.39 18.49
C ASP A 17 -8.26 19.33 18.45
N ILE A 18 -7.57 19.16 17.32
CA ILE A 18 -6.44 18.22 17.17
C ILE A 18 -5.26 18.67 18.04
N LEU A 19 -4.90 19.95 18.01
CA LEU A 19 -3.80 20.50 18.82
C LEU A 19 -4.05 20.35 20.32
N ARG A 20 -5.31 20.52 20.75
CA ARG A 20 -5.74 20.31 22.13
C ARG A 20 -5.63 18.84 22.54
N ARG A 21 -6.02 17.92 21.66
CA ARG A 21 -5.84 16.47 21.85
C ARG A 21 -4.38 16.04 21.88
N LEU A 22 -3.49 16.76 21.19
CA LEU A 22 -2.05 16.56 21.19
C LEU A 22 -1.32 17.22 22.38
N GLY A 23 -2.06 17.82 23.33
CA GLY A 23 -1.54 18.42 24.55
C GLY A 23 -0.76 19.72 24.34
N ILE A 24 -0.93 20.39 23.20
CA ILE A 24 -0.20 21.62 22.89
C ILE A 24 -1.00 22.84 23.37
N GLN A 25 -0.34 23.76 24.07
CA GLN A 25 -0.97 24.99 24.56
C GLN A 25 -1.37 25.91 23.39
N GLU A 26 -2.56 26.51 23.47
CA GLU A 26 -3.25 27.29 22.42
C GLU A 26 -2.54 28.60 21.99
N TYR A 27 -1.30 28.86 22.43
CA TYR A 27 -0.60 30.15 22.27
C TYR A 27 0.34 30.25 21.05
N ILE A 28 0.39 29.25 20.18
CA ILE A 28 1.24 29.32 18.99
C ILE A 28 0.44 30.01 17.88
N GLU A 29 0.81 31.24 17.52
CA GLU A 29 0.28 31.91 16.35
C GLU A 29 0.67 31.10 15.09
N LEU A 30 -0.35 30.60 14.40
CA LEU A 30 -0.22 29.86 13.15
C LEU A 30 -0.76 30.72 12.01
N THR A 31 -0.04 30.74 10.90
CA THR A 31 -0.54 31.33 9.65
C THR A 31 -1.65 30.47 9.03
N ASP A 32 -2.45 31.03 8.13
CA ASP A 32 -3.54 30.33 7.44
C ASP A 32 -3.10 29.00 6.81
N HIS A 33 -1.87 28.98 6.28
CA HIS A 33 -1.26 27.80 5.69
C HIS A 33 -0.84 26.76 6.73
N GLU A 34 -0.27 27.21 7.84
CA GLU A 34 0.09 26.34 8.95
C GLU A 34 -1.14 25.72 9.63
N ILE A 35 -2.26 26.46 9.70
CA ILE A 35 -3.54 25.94 10.19
C ILE A 35 -4.03 24.80 9.29
N ARG A 36 -3.95 24.97 7.96
CA ARG A 36 -4.31 23.90 7.00
C ARG A 36 -3.44 22.66 7.21
N ILE A 37 -2.13 22.83 7.34
CA ILE A 37 -1.24 21.69 7.60
C ILE A 37 -1.50 21.06 8.97
N ALA A 38 -1.83 21.84 10.00
CA ALA A 38 -2.14 21.32 11.32
C ALA A 38 -3.36 20.36 11.32
N THR A 39 -4.25 20.47 10.33
CA THR A 39 -5.34 19.50 10.15
C THR A 39 -4.88 18.12 9.67
N LEU A 40 -3.65 18.01 9.15
CA LEU A 40 -3.07 16.76 8.67
C LEU A 40 -2.43 15.91 9.77
N PHE A 41 -2.32 16.45 11.00
CA PHE A 41 -1.92 15.65 12.13
C PHE A 41 -2.97 14.59 12.42
N ALA A 42 -2.54 13.33 12.47
CA ALA A 42 -3.39 12.27 12.96
C ALA A 42 -3.60 12.45 14.47
N PRO A 43 -4.84 12.35 14.96
CA PRO A 43 -5.07 12.28 16.39
C PRO A 43 -4.38 11.04 16.97
N PRO A 44 -3.96 11.07 18.24
CA PRO A 44 -3.26 9.94 18.87
C PRO A 44 -4.12 8.66 18.91
N GLU A 45 -5.45 8.79 18.83
CA GLU A 45 -6.42 7.70 18.75
C GLU A 45 -6.32 6.89 17.44
N ASP A 46 -5.90 7.52 16.33
CA ASP A 46 -5.81 6.87 15.01
C ASP A 46 -4.49 6.11 14.83
N CYS A 47 -3.57 6.25 15.78
CA CYS A 47 -2.30 5.56 15.79
C CYS A 47 -2.47 4.20 16.48
N LEU A 48 -2.03 3.14 15.81
CA LEU A 48 -2.20 1.76 16.26
C LEU A 48 -1.01 1.33 17.12
N ASP A 49 -1.23 0.45 18.08
CA ASP A 49 -0.12 -0.15 18.83
C ASP A 49 0.61 -1.21 17.98
N HIS A 50 1.89 -1.44 18.27
CA HIS A 50 2.67 -2.48 17.60
C HIS A 50 1.97 -3.85 17.66
N SER A 51 1.21 -4.10 18.74
CA SER A 51 0.51 -5.36 18.99
C SER A 51 -0.67 -5.61 18.06
N GLU A 52 -1.13 -4.60 17.33
CA GLU A 52 -2.20 -4.72 16.34
C GLU A 52 -1.68 -5.09 14.95
N ILE A 53 -0.38 -4.93 14.72
CA ILE A 53 0.28 -5.33 13.47
C ILE A 53 0.69 -6.80 13.58
N GLY A 54 0.00 -7.66 12.85
CA GLY A 54 0.33 -9.07 12.80
C GLY A 54 1.59 -9.35 12.00
N GLY A 55 2.57 -9.98 12.64
CA GLY A 55 3.62 -10.74 11.99
C GLY A 55 4.65 -9.94 11.22
N HIS A 56 5.50 -9.20 11.93
CA HIS A 56 6.74 -8.61 11.39
C HIS A 56 7.80 -8.44 12.50
N ASP A 57 7.87 -9.37 13.47
CA ASP A 57 8.62 -9.16 14.73
C ASP A 57 10.11 -8.83 14.52
N GLN A 58 10.74 -9.45 13.52
CA GLN A 58 12.14 -9.16 13.16
C GLN A 58 12.30 -7.75 12.61
N LEU A 59 11.44 -7.36 11.66
CA LEU A 59 11.43 -6.01 11.09
C LEU A 59 11.13 -4.98 12.19
N TRP A 60 10.24 -5.33 13.13
CA TRP A 60 9.91 -4.47 14.25
C TRP A 60 11.09 -4.25 15.17
N THR A 61 11.84 -5.31 15.47
CA THR A 61 13.07 -5.20 16.28
C THR A 61 14.07 -4.26 15.63
N GLU A 62 14.27 -4.37 14.31
CA GLU A 62 15.19 -3.48 13.58
C GLU A 62 14.71 -2.02 13.56
N VAL A 63 13.42 -1.79 13.37
CA VAL A 63 12.84 -0.44 13.40
C VAL A 63 12.88 0.13 14.82
N ASP A 64 12.67 -0.69 15.84
CA ASP A 64 12.73 -0.25 17.24
C ASP A 64 14.14 0.25 17.59
N GLU A 65 15.15 -0.55 17.27
CA GLU A 65 16.56 -0.20 17.54
C GLU A 65 17.05 1.01 16.72
N ARG A 66 16.66 1.11 15.45
CA ARG A 66 17.19 2.14 14.54
C ARG A 66 16.39 3.43 14.51
N VAL A 67 15.11 3.40 14.87
CA VAL A 67 14.19 4.52 14.71
C VAL A 67 13.53 4.91 16.04
N ILE A 68 12.82 3.99 16.68
CA ILE A 68 12.03 4.30 17.89
C ILE A 68 12.96 4.69 19.04
N LEU A 69 13.98 3.88 19.30
CA LEU A 69 14.91 4.10 20.40
C LEU A 69 15.64 5.46 20.29
N PRO A 70 16.27 5.82 19.16
CA PRO A 70 16.87 7.14 18.99
C PRO A 70 15.88 8.30 19.16
N LEU A 71 14.65 8.18 18.63
CA LEU A 71 13.63 9.21 18.77
C LEU A 71 13.15 9.37 20.21
N ALA A 72 12.87 8.26 20.90
CA ALA A 72 12.45 8.26 22.30
C ALA A 72 13.56 8.79 23.22
N LEU A 73 14.82 8.46 22.95
CA LEU A 73 15.96 9.00 23.68
C LEU A 73 16.13 10.50 23.43
N MET A 74 15.95 10.97 22.20
CA MET A 74 16.07 12.39 21.85
C MET A 74 14.96 13.21 22.53
N ALA A 75 13.70 12.78 22.44
CA ALA A 75 12.57 13.43 23.10
C ALA A 75 12.75 13.54 24.63
N ASN A 76 13.38 12.53 25.24
CA ASN A 76 13.68 12.51 26.67
C ASN A 76 15.06 13.09 27.04
N SER A 77 15.89 13.47 26.05
CA SER A 77 17.27 13.95 26.27
C SER A 77 17.32 15.23 27.11
N ARG A 78 16.25 16.07 27.06
CA ARG A 78 16.09 17.21 27.97
C ARG A 78 16.04 16.83 29.45
N LEU A 79 15.63 15.60 29.78
CA LEU A 79 15.59 15.07 31.16
C LEU A 79 16.93 14.48 31.59
N PHE A 80 17.75 13.98 30.65
CA PHE A 80 18.94 13.19 30.99
C PHE A 80 20.26 13.97 31.01
N GLY A 81 20.30 15.24 30.61
CA GLY A 81 21.46 16.13 30.83
C GLY A 81 22.79 15.74 30.14
N THR A 82 22.87 14.55 29.56
CA THR A 82 24.01 14.04 28.80
C THR A 82 23.94 14.51 27.36
N ARG A 83 25.02 15.10 26.86
CA ARG A 83 25.20 15.35 25.43
C ARG A 83 25.12 14.01 24.69
N MET A 84 24.00 13.74 24.01
CA MET A 84 23.91 12.59 23.12
C MET A 84 25.08 12.66 22.13
N SER A 85 25.76 11.53 21.94
CA SER A 85 26.74 11.40 20.87
C SER A 85 26.02 11.60 19.55
N SER A 86 26.63 12.34 18.61
CA SER A 86 26.12 12.50 17.24
C SER A 86 25.88 11.17 16.53
N LEU A 87 26.46 10.08 17.03
CA LEU A 87 26.31 8.73 16.49
C LEU A 87 24.99 8.03 16.87
N ILE A 88 24.27 8.55 17.87
CA ILE A 88 22.98 8.03 18.35
C ILE A 88 21.81 8.90 17.81
N ALA A 89 22.11 9.79 16.86
CA ALA A 89 21.07 10.61 16.24
C ALA A 89 20.09 9.74 15.43
N PRO A 90 18.77 10.02 15.48
CA PRO A 90 17.80 9.35 14.65
C PRO A 90 18.13 9.58 13.17
N PRO A 91 17.85 8.60 12.29
CA PRO A 91 18.03 8.79 10.86
C PRO A 91 17.12 9.92 10.36
N PRO A 92 17.60 10.82 9.49
CA PRO A 92 16.80 11.94 8.98
C PRO A 92 15.67 11.49 8.04
N GLY A 93 15.76 10.26 7.54
CA GLY A 93 14.81 9.67 6.61
C GLY A 93 14.73 8.16 6.75
N VAL A 94 13.51 7.64 6.74
CA VAL A 94 13.19 6.21 6.74
C VAL A 94 12.35 5.88 5.51
N LEU A 95 12.68 4.81 4.79
CA LEU A 95 11.90 4.31 3.66
C LEU A 95 11.33 2.93 3.96
N LEU A 96 10.00 2.81 3.91
CA LEU A 96 9.30 1.53 3.91
C LEU A 96 8.97 1.15 2.47
N TYR A 97 9.50 0.02 1.98
CA TYR A 97 9.21 -0.48 0.64
C TYR A 97 8.71 -1.91 0.66
N GLY A 98 7.92 -2.30 -0.33
CA GLY A 98 7.43 -3.68 -0.45
C GLY A 98 6.12 -3.76 -1.23
N PRO A 99 5.57 -4.96 -1.43
CA PRO A 99 4.33 -5.16 -2.18
C PRO A 99 3.14 -4.35 -1.60
N PRO A 100 2.18 -3.96 -2.45
CA PRO A 100 0.97 -3.27 -2.01
C PRO A 100 0.16 -4.17 -1.07
N GLY A 101 -0.61 -3.56 -0.16
CA GLY A 101 -1.50 -4.32 0.73
C GLY A 101 -0.82 -4.98 1.95
N CYS A 102 0.49 -4.84 2.13
CA CYS A 102 1.21 -5.35 3.31
C CYS A 102 1.21 -4.39 4.51
N GLY A 103 0.42 -3.32 4.48
CA GLY A 103 0.21 -2.45 5.65
C GLY A 103 1.35 -1.47 5.95
N LYS A 104 2.12 -1.02 4.95
CA LYS A 104 3.17 0.01 5.11
C LYS A 104 2.66 1.26 5.84
N THR A 105 1.49 1.77 5.45
CA THR A 105 0.82 2.91 6.10
C THR A 105 0.41 2.62 7.54
N LEU A 106 0.01 1.37 7.85
CA LEU A 106 -0.32 0.94 9.22
C LEU A 106 0.95 0.87 10.07
N MET A 107 2.04 0.35 9.51
CA MET A 107 3.34 0.29 10.17
C MET A 107 3.87 1.69 10.50
N ALA A 108 3.78 2.63 9.57
CA ALA A 108 4.14 4.03 9.79
C ALA A 108 3.41 4.65 10.99
N ARG A 109 2.09 4.42 11.11
CA ARG A 109 1.29 4.90 12.24
C ARG A 109 1.71 4.28 13.57
N ALA A 110 2.04 2.99 13.57
CA ALA A 110 2.49 2.31 14.77
C ALA A 110 3.91 2.73 15.21
N ILE A 111 4.79 3.07 14.25
CA ILE A 111 6.11 3.68 14.55
C ILE A 111 5.91 5.00 15.28
N ALA A 112 5.00 5.85 14.80
CA ALA A 112 4.73 7.13 15.44
C ALA A 112 4.18 6.98 16.86
N LYS A 113 3.26 6.05 17.09
CA LYS A 113 2.74 5.76 18.43
C LYS A 113 3.83 5.27 19.37
N SER A 114 4.63 4.31 18.92
CA SER A 114 5.68 3.69 19.74
C SER A 114 6.81 4.67 20.06
N ALA A 115 7.13 5.58 19.13
CA ALA A 115 8.07 6.67 19.35
C ALA A 115 7.49 7.86 20.15
N ASN A 116 6.19 7.82 20.50
CA ASN A 116 5.47 8.93 21.12
C ASN A 116 5.66 10.26 20.36
N ALA A 117 5.69 10.17 19.02
CA ALA A 117 5.90 11.29 18.13
C ALA A 117 4.61 11.67 17.42
N ARG A 118 4.45 12.94 17.07
CA ARG A 118 3.27 13.41 16.33
C ARG A 118 3.33 12.92 14.90
N PHE A 119 2.26 12.31 14.42
CA PHE A 119 2.19 11.77 13.06
C PHE A 119 1.51 12.77 12.13
N LEU A 120 2.21 13.24 11.11
CA LEU A 120 1.68 14.11 10.08
C LEU A 120 1.57 13.33 8.77
N ASN A 121 0.35 13.07 8.32
CA ASN A 121 0.11 12.38 7.06
C ASN A 121 0.06 13.38 5.90
N LEU A 122 1.11 13.44 5.10
CA LEU A 122 1.18 14.37 3.98
C LEU A 122 0.53 13.75 2.73
N ASP A 123 -0.62 14.30 2.34
CA ASP A 123 -1.18 14.08 1.01
C ASP A 123 -0.48 15.01 0.01
N LEU A 124 0.21 14.42 -0.95
CA LEU A 124 0.97 15.13 -1.98
C LEU A 124 0.07 15.97 -2.90
N SER A 125 -1.21 15.63 -3.00
CA SER A 125 -2.21 16.39 -3.76
C SER A 125 -2.33 17.84 -3.26
N LEU A 126 -2.13 18.05 -1.96
CA LEU A 126 -2.18 19.38 -1.32
C LEU A 126 -1.02 20.28 -1.73
N LEU A 127 0.10 19.69 -2.16
CA LEU A 127 1.27 20.45 -2.60
C LEU A 127 1.23 20.79 -4.09
N THR A 128 0.42 20.10 -4.88
CA THR A 128 0.38 20.25 -6.35
C THR A 128 -0.71 21.19 -6.87
N ASP A 129 -1.35 21.98 -6.01
CA ASP A 129 -2.44 22.88 -6.41
C ASP A 129 -2.01 23.90 -7.49
N LYS A 130 -2.94 24.22 -8.40
CA LYS A 130 -2.70 24.94 -9.68
C LYS A 130 -2.20 26.39 -9.56
N TYR A 131 -2.01 26.92 -8.35
CA TYR A 131 -1.61 28.31 -8.13
C TYR A 131 -0.10 28.40 -7.84
N TYR A 132 0.64 28.90 -8.82
CA TYR A 132 2.08 29.17 -8.74
C TYR A 132 2.40 30.05 -7.53
N GLY A 133 3.22 29.54 -6.60
CA GLY A 133 3.66 30.22 -5.38
C GLY A 133 2.97 29.76 -4.09
N GLU A 134 1.73 29.26 -4.15
CA GLU A 134 1.03 28.73 -2.97
C GLU A 134 1.62 27.39 -2.53
N SER A 135 1.94 26.50 -3.47
CA SER A 135 2.63 25.23 -3.18
C SER A 135 3.94 25.41 -2.42
N GLN A 136 4.71 26.46 -2.74
CA GLN A 136 5.99 26.73 -2.08
C GLN A 136 5.80 27.16 -0.63
N LYS A 137 4.79 28.00 -0.37
CA LYS A 137 4.41 28.39 0.99
C LYS A 137 3.87 27.19 1.77
N MET A 138 3.18 26.24 1.12
CA MET A 138 2.67 25.04 1.79
C MET A 138 3.80 24.16 2.27
N VAL A 139 4.81 23.94 1.44
CA VAL A 139 6.00 23.17 1.84
C VAL A 139 6.74 23.89 2.98
N ALA A 140 6.92 25.21 2.91
CA ALA A 140 7.55 25.96 3.98
C ALA A 140 6.73 25.90 5.29
N ALA A 141 5.41 26.05 5.20
CA ALA A 141 4.48 25.94 6.32
C ALA A 141 4.48 24.53 6.93
N LEU A 142 4.59 23.48 6.10
CA LEU A 142 4.68 22.09 6.54
C LEU A 142 5.86 21.86 7.47
N PHE A 143 7.06 22.28 7.04
CA PHE A 143 8.23 22.14 7.88
C PHE A 143 8.21 23.08 9.09
N SER A 144 7.68 24.30 8.94
CA SER A 144 7.49 25.23 10.07
C SER A 144 6.61 24.62 11.17
N VAL A 145 5.49 24.01 10.79
CA VAL A 145 4.58 23.28 11.68
C VAL A 145 5.28 22.09 12.33
N ALA A 146 6.00 21.29 11.56
CA ALA A 146 6.75 20.15 12.10
C ALA A 146 7.80 20.57 13.14
N VAL A 147 8.47 21.73 12.94
CA VAL A 147 9.39 22.32 13.92
C VAL A 147 8.68 22.82 15.17
N LYS A 148 7.55 23.53 15.00
CA LYS A 148 6.75 24.03 16.12
C LYS A 148 6.21 22.90 17.02
N PHE A 149 5.95 21.72 16.45
CA PHE A 149 5.32 20.59 17.14
C PHE A 149 6.21 19.36 17.34
N GLN A 150 7.52 19.55 17.46
CA GLN A 150 8.47 18.47 17.77
C GLN A 150 8.11 17.69 19.06
N PRO A 151 8.35 16.36 19.12
CA PRO A 151 8.85 15.49 18.03
C PRO A 151 7.76 15.17 16.99
N THR A 152 8.10 15.19 15.70
CA THR A 152 7.15 14.96 14.59
C THR A 152 7.71 14.02 13.53
N ILE A 153 6.86 13.08 13.06
CA ILE A 153 7.11 12.21 11.92
C ILE A 153 6.24 12.66 10.76
N ILE A 154 6.85 13.04 9.64
CA ILE A 154 6.17 13.39 8.39
C ILE A 154 6.10 12.13 7.54
N PHE A 155 4.88 11.61 7.35
CA PHE A 155 4.64 10.44 6.52
C PHE A 155 4.25 10.85 5.10
N ILE A 156 4.91 10.23 4.10
CA ILE A 156 4.62 10.43 2.68
C ILE A 156 4.32 9.06 2.08
N ASP A 157 3.04 8.82 1.78
CA ASP A 157 2.63 7.63 1.04
C ASP A 157 2.91 7.79 -0.45
N GLU A 158 3.15 6.68 -1.14
CA GLU A 158 3.47 6.64 -2.57
C GLU A 158 4.54 7.67 -2.96
N ILE A 159 5.66 7.70 -2.22
CA ILE A 159 6.73 8.67 -2.45
C ILE A 159 7.30 8.58 -3.87
N ASP A 160 7.22 7.42 -4.51
CA ASP A 160 7.54 7.22 -5.92
C ASP A 160 6.66 8.05 -6.84
N SER A 161 5.38 8.32 -6.53
CA SER A 161 4.50 9.13 -7.36
C SER A 161 4.93 10.59 -7.45
N PHE A 162 5.34 11.19 -6.33
CA PHE A 162 5.82 12.57 -6.27
C PHE A 162 7.27 12.67 -6.74
N LEU A 163 8.09 11.66 -6.48
CA LEU A 163 9.53 11.73 -6.69
C LEU A 163 10.04 10.75 -7.75
N ARG A 164 9.24 10.50 -8.79
CA ARG A 164 9.71 9.78 -9.98
C ARG A 164 10.94 10.44 -10.57
N SER A 165 11.85 9.58 -11.06
CA SER A 165 12.95 9.99 -11.93
C SER A 165 12.41 10.85 -13.08
N ARG A 166 13.03 12.02 -13.30
CA ARG A 166 12.62 13.06 -14.26
C ARG A 166 12.09 12.46 -15.57
N GLN A 167 10.77 12.44 -15.75
CA GLN A 167 10.20 12.27 -17.07
C GLN A 167 10.10 13.65 -17.72
N VAL A 168 10.34 13.70 -19.03
CA VAL A 168 10.35 14.91 -19.88
C VAL A 168 9.03 15.69 -19.82
N THR A 169 7.98 15.08 -19.28
CA THR A 169 6.61 15.62 -19.14
C THR A 169 6.28 16.19 -17.75
N ASP A 170 7.21 16.17 -16.79
CA ASP A 170 6.94 16.79 -15.48
C ASP A 170 6.73 18.30 -15.66
N HIS A 171 5.56 18.80 -15.24
CA HIS A 171 5.28 20.22 -15.21
C HIS A 171 6.37 20.94 -14.40
N GLU A 172 6.96 22.02 -14.95
CA GLU A 172 8.03 22.80 -14.32
C GLU A 172 7.72 23.20 -12.87
N VAL A 173 6.44 23.42 -12.58
CA VAL A 173 5.91 23.73 -11.25
C VAL A 173 6.19 22.60 -10.25
N THR A 174 5.96 21.35 -10.62
CA THR A 174 6.21 20.20 -9.75
C THR A 174 7.70 20.05 -9.47
N ALA A 175 8.56 20.25 -10.48
CA ALA A 175 10.01 20.18 -10.31
C ALA A 175 10.54 21.23 -9.32
N ILE A 176 9.99 22.44 -9.36
CA ILE A 176 10.34 23.52 -8.42
C ILE A 176 9.92 23.17 -6.98
N VAL A 177 8.70 22.64 -6.80
CA VAL A 177 8.20 22.23 -5.48
C VAL A 177 9.03 21.09 -4.91
N LYS A 178 9.39 20.09 -5.74
CA LYS A 178 10.31 19.01 -5.35
C LYS A 178 11.66 19.57 -4.89
N ALA A 179 12.27 20.48 -5.66
CA ALA A 179 13.57 21.06 -5.30
C ALA A 179 13.53 21.82 -3.97
N GLN A 180 12.45 22.57 -3.71
CA GLN A 180 12.27 23.26 -2.44
C GLN A 180 12.07 22.30 -1.27
N PHE A 181 11.27 21.25 -1.44
CA PHE A 181 11.09 20.21 -0.43
C PHE A 181 12.44 19.58 -0.04
N MET A 182 13.26 19.23 -1.03
CA MET A 182 14.58 18.64 -0.83
C MET A 182 15.54 19.60 -0.12
N THR A 183 15.52 20.89 -0.49
CA THR A 183 16.36 21.92 0.14
C THR A 183 16.00 22.10 1.62
N LEU A 184 14.70 22.13 1.93
CA LEU A 184 14.24 22.25 3.31
C LEU A 184 14.58 21.00 4.11
N TRP A 185 14.38 19.81 3.54
CA TRP A 185 14.76 18.55 4.18
C TRP A 185 16.25 18.52 4.58
N ASP A 186 17.16 18.89 3.67
CA ASP A 186 18.61 18.94 3.97
C ASP A 186 18.94 19.93 5.09
N GLY A 187 18.25 21.08 5.11
CA GLY A 187 18.39 22.09 6.16
C GLY A 187 17.99 21.57 7.55
N PHE A 188 16.91 20.79 7.65
CA PHE A 188 16.46 20.23 8.92
C PHE A 188 17.26 19.01 9.35
N ALA A 189 17.69 18.17 8.40
CA ALA A 189 18.54 17.00 8.66
C ALA A 189 19.91 17.38 9.25
N SER A 190 20.39 18.60 8.99
CA SER A 190 21.65 19.11 9.51
C SER A 190 21.52 19.79 10.89
N GLY A 191 20.28 20.03 11.37
CA GLY A 191 20.01 20.64 12.68
C GLY A 191 19.69 19.63 13.77
N ASN A 192 19.77 20.03 15.04
CA ASN A 192 19.31 19.24 16.19
C ASN A 192 17.77 19.22 16.28
N ASN A 193 17.10 18.87 15.19
CA ASN A 193 15.64 18.84 15.11
C ASN A 193 15.12 17.43 15.32
N GLU A 194 14.06 17.29 16.12
CA GLU A 194 13.34 16.03 16.34
C GLU A 194 12.29 15.78 15.23
N ILE A 195 12.72 15.87 13.97
CA ILE A 195 11.87 15.67 12.79
C ILE A 195 12.41 14.52 11.97
N MET A 196 11.53 13.58 11.62
CA MET A 196 11.87 12.46 10.75
C MET A 196 10.90 12.38 9.58
N ILE A 197 11.43 12.14 8.38
CA ILE A 197 10.62 11.85 7.20
C ILE A 197 10.50 10.34 7.03
N LEU A 198 9.27 9.83 6.93
CA LEU A 198 9.00 8.43 6.68
C LEU A 198 8.27 8.28 5.35
N GLY A 199 8.94 7.73 4.35
CA GLY A 199 8.36 7.46 3.03
C GLY A 199 7.84 6.03 2.95
N ALA A 200 6.73 5.82 2.26
CA ALA A 200 6.30 4.50 1.82
C ALA A 200 6.27 4.42 0.29
N THR A 201 6.75 3.30 -0.27
CA THR A 201 6.66 3.03 -1.70
C THR A 201 6.31 1.56 -1.99
N ASN A 202 5.65 1.33 -3.12
CA ASN A 202 5.44 -0.01 -3.66
C ASN A 202 6.57 -0.45 -4.60
N ARG A 203 7.35 0.50 -5.12
CA ARG A 203 8.34 0.31 -6.20
C ARG A 203 9.61 1.05 -5.85
N ARG A 204 10.53 0.36 -5.17
CA ARG A 204 11.80 0.96 -4.73
C ARG A 204 12.63 1.44 -5.93
N GLU A 205 12.54 0.74 -7.04
CA GLU A 205 13.22 1.01 -8.31
C GLU A 205 12.76 2.30 -9.00
N ASP A 206 11.54 2.78 -8.73
CA ASP A 206 10.99 4.00 -9.31
C ASP A 206 11.43 5.27 -8.54
N VAL A 207 12.05 5.11 -7.36
CA VAL A 207 12.50 6.20 -6.49
C VAL A 207 13.88 6.71 -6.94
N ASP A 208 14.02 8.03 -7.09
CA ASP A 208 15.28 8.69 -7.45
C ASP A 208 16.38 8.45 -6.38
N GLU A 209 17.60 8.14 -6.84
CA GLU A 209 18.79 7.96 -6.00
C GLU A 209 19.04 9.13 -5.04
N ALA A 210 18.69 10.36 -5.45
CA ALA A 210 18.85 11.54 -4.60
C ALA A 210 18.08 11.42 -3.28
N ILE A 211 16.93 10.74 -3.28
CA ILE A 211 16.10 10.53 -2.08
C ILE A 211 16.55 9.30 -1.33
N LEU A 212 16.93 8.23 -2.04
CA LEU A 212 17.50 7.04 -1.41
C LEU A 212 18.74 7.39 -0.57
N ARG A 213 19.56 8.37 -1.01
CA ARG A 213 20.70 8.88 -0.24
C ARG A 213 20.29 9.63 1.03
N ARG A 214 19.11 10.24 1.06
CA ARG A 214 18.55 10.97 2.21
C ARG A 214 17.73 10.08 3.15
N MET A 215 17.43 8.86 2.73
CA MET A 215 16.76 7.83 3.53
C MET A 215 17.73 6.66 3.78
N PRO A 216 18.69 6.82 4.69
CA PRO A 216 19.68 5.77 4.97
C PRO A 216 19.04 4.53 5.61
N ALA A 217 17.95 4.69 6.37
CA ALA A 217 17.21 3.59 6.97
C ALA A 217 16.14 3.09 5.98
N GLN A 218 16.37 1.92 5.39
CA GLN A 218 15.44 1.31 4.44
C GLN A 218 14.98 -0.03 5.00
N PHE A 219 13.67 -0.23 5.03
CA PHE A 219 13.03 -1.42 5.59
C PHE A 219 12.11 -2.07 4.56
N GLU A 220 12.31 -3.36 4.34
CA GLU A 220 11.49 -4.15 3.44
C GLU A 220 10.30 -4.74 4.20
N VAL A 221 9.09 -4.33 3.81
CA VAL A 221 7.84 -4.92 4.28
C VAL A 221 7.46 -6.04 3.32
N SER A 222 8.01 -7.23 3.55
CA SER A 222 7.77 -8.42 2.73
C SER A 222 6.35 -8.96 2.88
N MET A 223 5.95 -9.85 1.97
CA MET A 223 4.70 -10.61 2.12
C MET A 223 4.70 -11.41 3.43
N PRO A 224 3.54 -11.53 4.12
CA PRO A 224 3.46 -12.27 5.37
C PRO A 224 3.63 -13.78 5.15
N ASN A 225 4.42 -14.43 6.02
CA ASN A 225 4.54 -15.89 6.06
C ASN A 225 3.27 -16.54 6.67
N SER A 226 3.16 -17.88 6.67
CA SER A 226 1.96 -18.56 7.20
C SER A 226 1.65 -18.19 8.65
N THR A 227 2.66 -18.11 9.51
CA THR A 227 2.51 -17.70 10.91
C THR A 227 2.02 -16.25 11.03
N SER A 228 2.63 -15.33 10.29
CA SER A 228 2.22 -13.92 10.22
C SER A 228 0.78 -13.80 9.72
N ARG A 229 0.39 -14.55 8.69
CA ARG A 229 -0.99 -14.55 8.18
C ARG A 229 -1.99 -15.04 9.22
N ALA A 230 -1.65 -16.07 9.99
CA ALA A 230 -2.50 -16.56 11.08
C ALA A 230 -2.68 -15.50 12.17
N GLN A 231 -1.60 -14.81 12.56
CA GLN A 231 -1.65 -13.69 13.51
C GLN A 231 -2.50 -12.53 12.98
N ILE A 232 -2.33 -12.15 11.70
CA ILE A 232 -3.13 -11.10 11.06
C ILE A 232 -4.62 -11.48 11.08
N LEU A 233 -4.96 -12.72 10.72
CA LEU A 233 -6.35 -13.21 10.75
C LEU A 233 -6.93 -13.18 12.18
N GLN A 234 -6.14 -13.59 13.17
CA GLN A 234 -6.55 -13.54 14.57
C GLN A 234 -6.84 -12.10 15.03
N LYS A 235 -6.00 -11.14 14.63
CA LYS A 235 -6.17 -9.72 14.97
C LYS A 235 -7.36 -9.08 14.25
N ILE A 236 -7.62 -9.45 12.99
CA ILE A 236 -8.79 -8.94 12.26
C ILE A 236 -10.08 -9.49 12.86
N LEU A 237 -10.09 -10.77 13.27
CA LEU A 237 -11.28 -11.41 13.80
C LEU A 237 -11.51 -11.17 15.29
N CYS A 238 -10.51 -10.69 16.06
CA CYS A 238 -10.71 -10.41 17.49
C CYS A 238 -11.66 -9.23 17.75
N THR A 239 -11.78 -8.32 16.78
CA THR A 239 -12.76 -7.21 16.83
C THR A 239 -14.15 -7.64 16.34
N GLU A 240 -14.29 -8.85 15.80
CA GLU A 240 -15.51 -9.35 15.16
C GLU A 240 -16.15 -10.50 15.94
N ASN A 241 -17.40 -10.81 15.61
CA ASN A 241 -18.14 -11.91 16.23
C ASN A 241 -17.73 -13.26 15.59
N ALA A 242 -16.51 -13.71 15.89
CA ALA A 242 -15.92 -14.92 15.35
C ALA A 242 -15.94 -16.08 16.36
N SER A 243 -16.04 -17.32 15.87
CA SER A 243 -15.95 -18.51 16.72
C SER A 243 -14.55 -18.63 17.35
N ALA A 244 -14.46 -19.08 18.61
CA ALA A 244 -13.20 -19.36 19.28
C ALA A 244 -12.45 -20.57 18.68
N ASP A 245 -13.17 -21.44 17.97
CA ASP A 245 -12.65 -22.70 17.39
C ASP A 245 -12.07 -22.53 15.97
N ILE A 246 -11.71 -21.30 15.57
CA ILE A 246 -11.15 -21.05 14.25
C ILE A 246 -9.69 -21.53 14.19
N ASP A 247 -9.42 -22.46 13.27
CA ASP A 247 -8.06 -22.88 12.95
C ASP A 247 -7.40 -21.86 12.01
N TYR A 248 -6.80 -20.82 12.59
CA TYR A 248 -6.11 -19.77 11.86
C TYR A 248 -4.93 -20.30 11.03
N MET A 249 -4.25 -21.36 11.49
CA MET A 249 -3.10 -21.92 10.79
C MET A 249 -3.53 -22.68 9.53
N ALA A 250 -4.61 -23.46 9.60
CA ALA A 250 -5.17 -24.10 8.41
C ALA A 250 -5.58 -23.08 7.36
N ILE A 251 -6.29 -22.01 7.76
CA ILE A 251 -6.69 -20.94 6.84
C ILE A 251 -5.48 -20.19 6.29
N ALA A 252 -4.47 -19.90 7.11
CA ALA A 252 -3.26 -19.22 6.66
C ALA A 252 -2.44 -20.03 5.64
N ASN A 253 -2.42 -21.36 5.77
CA ASN A 253 -1.83 -22.26 4.79
C ASN A 253 -2.63 -22.29 3.49
N GLU A 254 -3.97 -22.29 3.57
CA GLU A 254 -4.84 -22.17 2.41
C GLU A 254 -4.77 -20.79 1.75
N ALA A 255 -4.47 -19.72 2.49
CA ALA A 255 -4.31 -18.34 2.03
C ALA A 255 -2.88 -18.02 1.57
N ASP A 256 -2.24 -18.94 0.85
CA ASP A 256 -0.90 -18.72 0.33
C ASP A 256 -0.82 -17.46 -0.56
N ARG A 257 0.24 -16.67 -0.37
CA ARG A 257 0.54 -15.39 -1.04
C ARG A 257 -0.49 -14.28 -0.85
N PHE A 258 -1.36 -14.36 0.16
CA PHE A 258 -2.29 -13.27 0.47
C PHE A 258 -1.57 -12.15 1.23
N ALA A 259 -1.80 -10.90 0.80
CA ALA A 259 -1.37 -9.73 1.54
C ALA A 259 -2.34 -9.43 2.70
N GLY A 260 -1.97 -8.52 3.60
CA GLY A 260 -2.84 -8.10 4.71
C GLY A 260 -4.19 -7.54 4.24
N SER A 261 -4.22 -6.83 3.12
CA SER A 261 -5.47 -6.37 2.48
C SER A 261 -6.35 -7.54 2.01
N ASP A 262 -5.74 -8.58 1.44
CA ASP A 262 -6.48 -9.74 0.93
C ASP A 262 -7.06 -10.57 2.07
N LEU A 263 -6.33 -10.69 3.19
CA LEU A 263 -6.83 -11.34 4.41
C LEU A 263 -8.01 -10.58 5.01
N ARG A 264 -7.96 -9.24 5.03
CA ARG A 264 -9.09 -8.41 5.47
C ARG A 264 -10.30 -8.60 4.57
N GLU A 265 -10.09 -8.64 3.25
CA GLU A 265 -11.15 -8.91 2.29
C GLU A 265 -11.73 -10.33 2.43
N ALA A 266 -10.88 -11.32 2.74
CA ALA A 266 -11.32 -12.68 3.02
C ALA A 266 -12.22 -12.73 4.26
N CYS A 267 -11.87 -12.01 5.32
CA CYS A 267 -12.71 -11.89 6.52
C CYS A 267 -14.04 -11.20 6.21
N ARG A 268 -14.02 -10.12 5.42
CA ARG A 268 -15.23 -9.41 4.96
C ARG A 268 -16.16 -10.33 4.16
N LEU A 269 -15.60 -11.12 3.24
CA LEU A 269 -16.36 -12.08 2.45
C LEU A 269 -16.91 -13.21 3.30
N ALA A 270 -16.15 -13.69 4.30
CA ALA A 270 -16.64 -14.71 5.23
C ALA A 270 -17.86 -14.20 6.01
N ALA A 271 -17.83 -12.95 6.49
CA ALA A 271 -18.98 -12.32 7.13
C ALA A 271 -20.20 -12.22 6.20
N LEU A 272 -20.00 -11.86 4.93
CA LEU A 272 -21.08 -11.81 3.94
C LEU A 272 -21.66 -13.18 3.59
N ILE A 273 -20.81 -14.22 3.50
CA ILE A 273 -21.23 -15.61 3.29
C ILE A 273 -22.11 -16.05 4.46
N ARG A 274 -21.71 -15.70 5.69
CA ARG A 274 -22.47 -16.01 6.89
C ARG A 274 -23.85 -15.36 6.87
N VAL A 275 -23.91 -14.05 6.60
CA VAL A 275 -25.18 -13.32 6.47
C VAL A 275 -26.07 -13.94 5.39
N ARG A 276 -25.50 -14.35 4.25
CA ARG A 276 -26.26 -15.02 3.18
C ARG A 276 -26.85 -16.35 3.64
N LYS A 277 -26.06 -17.20 4.32
CA LYS A 277 -26.53 -18.48 4.86
C LYS A 277 -27.65 -18.28 5.88
N ASP A 278 -27.54 -17.27 6.74
CA ASP A 278 -28.56 -16.95 7.73
C ASP A 278 -29.86 -16.44 7.07
N MET A 279 -29.76 -15.64 5.99
CA MET A 279 -30.94 -15.19 5.21
C MET A 279 -31.65 -16.33 4.47
N GLU A 280 -30.89 -17.34 4.01
CA GLU A 280 -31.46 -18.53 3.37
C GLU A 280 -32.17 -19.44 4.38
N GLN A 281 -31.67 -19.51 5.62
CA GLN A 281 -32.25 -20.32 6.69
C GLN A 281 -33.47 -19.65 7.34
N ASP A 282 -33.43 -18.34 7.61
CA ASP A 282 -34.48 -17.63 8.33
C ASP A 282 -34.77 -16.24 7.73
N LYS A 283 -35.73 -16.16 6.79
CA LYS A 283 -36.10 -14.93 6.06
C LYS A 283 -36.59 -13.75 6.94
N LYS A 284 -36.89 -13.98 8.22
CA LYS A 284 -37.56 -13.00 9.10
C LYS A 284 -36.66 -12.44 10.22
N LYS A 285 -35.46 -12.98 10.44
CA LYS A 285 -34.55 -12.50 11.49
C LYS A 285 -33.11 -12.70 11.07
N ILE A 286 -32.40 -11.62 10.72
CA ILE A 286 -30.95 -11.67 10.50
C ILE A 286 -30.32 -11.82 11.89
N VAL A 287 -30.02 -13.05 12.29
CA VAL A 287 -29.16 -13.31 13.44
C VAL A 287 -27.74 -13.18 12.90
N LEU A 288 -26.94 -12.24 13.39
CA LEU A 288 -25.51 -12.15 13.05
C LEU A 288 -24.77 -13.28 13.77
N SER A 289 -24.87 -14.48 13.19
CA SER A 289 -24.25 -15.67 13.77
C SER A 289 -22.72 -15.64 13.63
N LEU A 290 -22.04 -16.41 14.47
CA LEU A 290 -20.59 -16.37 14.58
C LEU A 290 -19.93 -16.85 13.28
N ILE A 291 -18.87 -16.16 12.86
CA ILE A 291 -18.06 -16.58 11.71
C ILE A 291 -17.40 -17.92 12.04
N GLN A 292 -17.56 -18.91 11.16
CA GLN A 292 -16.98 -20.23 11.31
C GLN A 292 -15.78 -20.44 10.37
N THR A 293 -14.94 -21.43 10.68
CA THR A 293 -13.77 -21.81 9.88
C THR A 293 -14.12 -22.11 8.42
N GLU A 294 -15.28 -22.75 8.18
CA GLU A 294 -15.69 -23.09 6.81
C GLU A 294 -16.08 -21.85 5.99
N ASP A 295 -16.63 -20.81 6.61
CA ASP A 295 -16.96 -19.56 5.93
C ASP A 295 -15.69 -18.81 5.47
N LEU A 296 -14.66 -18.80 6.33
CA LEU A 296 -13.34 -18.27 6.00
C LEU A 296 -12.66 -19.05 4.89
N ARG A 297 -12.72 -20.37 4.96
CA ARG A 297 -12.18 -21.26 3.93
C ARG A 297 -12.89 -21.04 2.58
N GLU A 298 -14.21 -20.92 2.59
CA GLU A 298 -15.00 -20.63 1.39
C GLU A 298 -14.64 -19.26 0.81
N ALA A 299 -14.45 -18.24 1.65
CA ALA A 299 -14.02 -16.90 1.25
C ALA A 299 -12.63 -16.90 0.61
N VAL A 300 -11.64 -17.56 1.23
CA VAL A 300 -10.28 -17.69 0.69
C VAL A 300 -10.29 -18.39 -0.68
N ARG A 301 -11.08 -19.46 -0.82
CA ARG A 301 -11.23 -20.16 -2.11
C ARG A 301 -11.87 -19.28 -3.19
N LYS A 302 -12.88 -18.48 -2.84
CA LYS A 302 -13.51 -17.52 -3.76
C LYS A 302 -12.50 -16.46 -4.22
N LEU A 303 -11.77 -15.84 -3.28
CA LEU A 303 -10.74 -14.85 -3.63
C LEU A 303 -9.63 -15.43 -4.49
N LYS A 304 -9.15 -16.65 -4.20
CA LYS A 304 -8.17 -17.32 -5.05
C LYS A 304 -8.67 -17.50 -6.48
N ARG A 305 -9.93 -17.88 -6.67
CA ARG A 305 -10.52 -17.99 -8.01
C ARG A 305 -10.62 -16.64 -8.69
N ASP A 306 -11.02 -15.59 -7.98
CA ASP A 306 -11.17 -14.26 -8.55
C ASP A 306 -9.83 -13.65 -8.98
N VAL A 307 -8.76 -13.86 -8.21
CA VAL A 307 -7.39 -13.45 -8.59
C VAL A 307 -6.91 -14.22 -9.84
N VAL A 308 -7.17 -15.52 -9.90
CA VAL A 308 -6.84 -16.35 -11.08
C VAL A 308 -7.68 -15.93 -12.30
N SER A 309 -8.96 -15.61 -12.12
CA SER A 309 -9.85 -15.13 -13.18
C SER A 309 -9.44 -13.75 -13.70
N ARG A 310 -9.06 -12.81 -12.82
CA ARG A 310 -8.53 -11.50 -13.23
C ARG A 310 -7.22 -11.64 -13.98
N ASN A 311 -6.27 -12.43 -13.49
CA ASN A 311 -5.02 -12.69 -14.21
C ASN A 311 -5.27 -13.36 -15.56
N ARG A 312 -6.22 -14.29 -15.66
CA ARG A 312 -6.60 -14.89 -16.95
C ARG A 312 -7.27 -13.90 -17.91
N GLN A 313 -8.13 -13.01 -17.41
CA GLN A 313 -8.77 -11.97 -18.22
C GLN A 313 -7.77 -10.92 -18.68
N GLN A 314 -6.80 -10.57 -17.83
CA GLN A 314 -5.74 -9.61 -18.14
C GLN A 314 -4.73 -10.20 -19.13
N ILE A 315 -4.33 -11.45 -18.95
CA ILE A 315 -3.52 -12.18 -19.94
C ILE A 315 -4.31 -12.35 -21.25
N ALA A 316 -5.61 -12.61 -21.20
CA ALA A 316 -6.44 -12.69 -22.41
C ALA A 316 -6.61 -11.33 -23.10
N SER A 317 -6.76 -10.22 -22.35
CA SER A 317 -6.83 -8.88 -22.93
C SER A 317 -5.49 -8.45 -23.51
N ASP A 318 -4.38 -8.75 -22.83
CA ASP A 318 -3.03 -8.43 -23.29
C ASP A 318 -2.64 -9.31 -24.49
N PHE A 319 -3.07 -10.57 -24.53
CA PHE A 319 -2.91 -11.45 -25.69
C PHE A 319 -3.79 -11.02 -26.87
N THR A 320 -5.05 -10.62 -26.62
CA THR A 320 -5.93 -10.08 -27.66
C THR A 320 -5.34 -8.81 -28.26
N ARG A 321 -4.84 -7.91 -27.40
CA ARG A 321 -4.18 -6.67 -27.83
C ARG A 321 -2.89 -6.95 -28.61
N PHE A 322 -2.09 -7.93 -28.19
CA PHE A 322 -0.89 -8.36 -28.91
C PHE A 322 -1.21 -8.96 -30.28
N VAL A 323 -2.31 -9.71 -30.40
CA VAL A 323 -2.80 -10.24 -31.68
C VAL A 323 -3.36 -9.13 -32.56
N GLU A 324 -4.11 -8.18 -32.01
CA GLU A 324 -4.61 -7.01 -32.75
C GLU A 324 -3.45 -6.12 -33.24
N GLU A 325 -2.42 -5.90 -32.43
CA GLU A 325 -1.26 -5.08 -32.80
C GLU A 325 -0.35 -5.77 -33.83
N ASN A 326 -0.24 -7.10 -33.83
CA ASN A 326 0.68 -7.83 -34.74
C ASN A 326 0.00 -8.50 -35.95
N PHE A 327 -1.31 -8.76 -35.92
CA PHE A 327 -2.03 -9.50 -36.97
C PHE A 327 -3.14 -8.69 -37.67
N ALA A 328 -3.39 -7.43 -37.29
CA ALA A 328 -4.35 -6.56 -37.99
C ALA A 328 -3.99 -6.28 -39.47
N GLY A 329 -2.78 -6.61 -39.92
CA GLY A 329 -2.36 -6.50 -41.32
C GLY A 329 -2.65 -7.69 -42.23
N LEU A 330 -3.04 -8.86 -41.69
CA LEU A 330 -3.08 -10.12 -42.47
C LEU A 330 -4.48 -10.57 -42.91
N THR A 331 -5.56 -9.96 -42.40
CA THR A 331 -6.94 -10.37 -42.74
C THR A 331 -7.58 -9.55 -43.87
N ALA A 332 -6.96 -8.47 -44.32
CA ALA A 332 -7.51 -7.59 -45.36
C ALA A 332 -7.20 -8.03 -46.82
N ALA A 333 -6.39 -9.08 -47.03
CA ALA A 333 -5.84 -9.40 -48.36
C ALA A 333 -6.25 -10.77 -48.96
N HIS A 334 -7.25 -11.48 -48.41
CA HIS A 334 -7.66 -12.78 -48.98
C HIS A 334 -9.17 -13.04 -49.14
N VAL A 335 -10.01 -12.01 -48.99
CA VAL A 335 -11.44 -12.11 -49.31
C VAL A 335 -11.75 -11.31 -50.56
N GLN A 336 -11.15 -11.67 -51.70
CA GLN A 336 -11.60 -11.23 -53.02
C GLN A 336 -10.97 -12.09 -54.14
N SER A 337 -11.27 -13.39 -54.17
CA SER A 337 -11.34 -14.14 -55.42
C SER A 337 -12.03 -15.49 -55.23
N SER A 338 -12.89 -15.83 -56.20
CA SER A 338 -13.57 -17.11 -56.45
C SER A 338 -14.77 -17.51 -55.58
N THR A 339 -15.92 -17.01 -56.03
CA THR A 339 -17.26 -17.62 -56.04
C THR A 339 -17.30 -19.09 -56.54
N SER A 340 -17.88 -19.98 -55.71
CA SER A 340 -18.83 -21.10 -55.97
C SER A 340 -18.57 -22.12 -57.12
N PRO A 341 -18.86 -23.44 -56.95
CA PRO A 341 -20.26 -23.91 -56.94
C PRO A 341 -20.65 -25.02 -55.93
N SER A 342 -21.96 -25.00 -55.64
CA SER A 342 -22.92 -26.03 -55.16
C SER A 342 -22.49 -27.49 -54.96
N LEU A 343 -23.00 -28.12 -53.89
CA LEU A 343 -24.08 -29.14 -53.94
C LEU A 343 -24.45 -29.66 -52.54
N SER A 344 -25.75 -29.83 -52.36
CA SER A 344 -26.46 -30.33 -51.19
C SER A 344 -26.54 -31.86 -51.15
N GLU A 345 -26.63 -32.38 -49.93
CA GLU A 345 -27.30 -33.63 -49.50
C GLU A 345 -26.87 -34.98 -50.11
N GLU A 346 -26.41 -35.89 -49.24
CA GLU A 346 -27.10 -37.15 -48.87
C GLU A 346 -26.13 -38.23 -48.37
N GLY A 347 -26.55 -38.94 -47.31
CA GLY A 347 -26.56 -40.40 -47.31
C GLY A 347 -25.24 -41.19 -47.33
N ASP A 348 -24.83 -41.60 -46.14
CA ASP A 348 -24.67 -43.00 -45.73
C ASP A 348 -23.85 -43.99 -46.60
N GLY A 349 -22.84 -44.59 -45.95
CA GLY A 349 -22.47 -46.00 -46.14
C GLY A 349 -21.73 -46.42 -47.42
N ALA A 350 -20.42 -46.62 -47.31
CA ALA A 350 -19.76 -47.94 -47.50
C ALA A 350 -18.26 -47.82 -47.83
N ARG A 351 -17.48 -48.69 -47.15
CA ARG A 351 -16.29 -49.42 -47.65
C ARG A 351 -15.07 -48.57 -48.06
N ARG A 352 -14.00 -48.61 -47.27
CA ARG A 352 -12.90 -49.62 -47.26
C ARG A 352 -11.77 -49.19 -48.19
N GLU A 353 -10.55 -49.40 -47.69
CA GLU A 353 -9.25 -49.26 -48.38
C GLU A 353 -8.89 -47.79 -48.63
N GLU A 354 -7.82 -47.22 -48.09
CA GLU A 354 -6.43 -47.68 -48.03
C GLU A 354 -5.59 -46.68 -47.19
N LEU A 355 -4.37 -47.09 -46.82
CA LEU A 355 -3.27 -46.29 -46.24
C LEU A 355 -3.12 -46.26 -44.71
N GLN A 356 -3.00 -47.49 -44.22
CA GLN A 356 -1.99 -47.90 -43.26
C GLN A 356 -0.58 -47.79 -43.90
N GLU A 357 0.13 -46.67 -43.66
CA GLU A 357 1.59 -46.50 -43.89
C GLU A 357 1.95 -45.10 -43.34
N HIS A 358 2.32 -44.94 -42.06
CA HIS A 358 3.70 -44.98 -41.63
C HIS A 358 3.73 -45.07 -40.10
N ARG A 359 3.75 -46.30 -39.59
CA ARG A 359 4.41 -46.66 -38.34
C ARG A 359 5.59 -47.52 -38.77
N GLU A 360 6.80 -47.00 -38.62
CA GLU A 360 8.05 -47.73 -38.34
C GLU A 360 9.28 -46.94 -38.80
N LYS A 361 10.35 -47.09 -38.02
CA LYS A 361 11.75 -46.66 -38.21
C LYS A 361 12.07 -45.24 -37.71
N GLY A 362 12.97 -45.06 -36.76
CA GLY A 362 13.86 -46.04 -36.12
C GLY A 362 14.65 -45.40 -34.98
N ILE A 363 14.83 -46.18 -33.93
CA ILE A 363 15.92 -46.04 -32.95
C ILE A 363 17.03 -46.97 -33.45
N SER A 364 18.24 -46.44 -33.60
CA SER A 364 19.47 -47.22 -33.47
C SER A 364 20.63 -46.28 -33.14
N ASP A 365 21.32 -46.61 -32.04
CA ASP A 365 22.52 -46.01 -31.45
C ASP A 365 23.66 -45.70 -32.45
N PRO A 366 24.70 -44.98 -31.99
CA PRO A 366 25.91 -45.73 -31.68
C PRO A 366 26.60 -45.33 -30.36
N ALA A 367 27.28 -46.34 -29.81
CA ALA A 367 28.26 -46.29 -28.72
C ALA A 367 29.51 -45.46 -29.06
N LEU A 368 30.21 -44.97 -28.03
CA LEU A 368 31.60 -45.30 -27.71
C LEU A 368 32.17 -44.37 -26.61
N ASP A 369 32.83 -45.03 -25.64
CA ASP A 369 33.99 -44.63 -24.81
C ASP A 369 34.04 -43.27 -24.10
#